data_AF-A0A934BEJ7-F1
#
_entry.id   AF-A0A934BEJ7-F1
#
_cell.length_a   1.000
_cell.length_b   1.000
_cell.length_c   1.000
_cell.angle_alpha   90.00
_cell.angle_beta   90.00
_cell.angle_gamma   90.00
#
_symmetry.space_group_name_H-M   'P 1'
#
loop_
_entity.id
_entity.type
_entity.pdbx_description
1 polymer ?
#
loop_
_entity_poly.entity_id
_entity_poly.type
_entity_poly.pdbx_seq_one_letter_code
_entity_poly.pdbx_strand_id
1 'polypeptide(L)'
;MYQLGELSYLSQPIDNKDGEGDSQGFRIHRWTYRLALQRAKNLKELFLETEPEWRLYEDLKAAGISFDIEPGAVKVIASDDPAGRAWFVVNNSRIQYRGIAGYLLRAMYHEDRYFSRTIDVIRALSAE
;
A
#
# COMPACT_ATOMS: atom_id res chain seq x y z
N MET A 1 -2.98 7.17 -32.45
CA MET A 1 -1.53 7.37 -32.28
C MET A 1 -1.32 7.93 -30.89
N TYR A 2 -0.64 7.22 -29.99
CA TYR A 2 -0.35 7.73 -28.64
C TYR A 2 0.88 8.64 -28.71
N GLN A 3 0.79 9.85 -28.18
CA GLN A 3 1.94 10.75 -28.01
C GLN A 3 2.35 10.73 -26.56
N LEU A 4 3.61 10.39 -26.30
CA LEU A 4 4.22 10.55 -24.99
C LEU A 4 4.50 12.04 -24.77
N GLY A 5 4.21 12.51 -23.55
CA GLY A 5 4.54 13.87 -23.13
C GLY A 5 6.05 14.05 -22.88
N GLU A 6 6.43 15.26 -22.53
CA GLU A 6 7.81 15.60 -22.17
C GLU A 6 8.26 14.84 -20.91
N LEU A 7 9.53 14.42 -20.89
CA LEU A 7 10.12 13.77 -19.73
C LEU A 7 10.34 14.81 -18.62
N SER A 8 9.63 14.67 -17.50
CA SER A 8 9.80 15.53 -16.33
C SER A 8 10.57 14.83 -15.22
N TYR A 9 11.55 15.51 -14.64
CA TYR A 9 12.19 15.05 -13.41
C TYR A 9 11.27 15.26 -12.20
N LEU A 10 11.32 14.34 -11.24
CA LEU A 10 10.66 14.52 -9.94
C LEU A 10 11.47 15.54 -9.12
N SER A 11 10.77 16.41 -8.41
CA SER A 11 11.40 17.38 -7.50
C SER A 11 12.14 16.72 -6.33
N GLN A 12 11.72 15.51 -5.97
CA GLN A 12 12.38 14.67 -4.98
C GLN A 12 12.58 13.28 -5.59
N PRO A 13 13.81 12.72 -5.55
CA PRO A 13 14.05 11.37 -6.02
C PRO A 13 13.36 10.37 -5.09
N ILE A 14 12.95 9.23 -5.66
CA ILE A 14 12.42 8.11 -4.89
C ILE A 14 13.58 7.17 -4.61
N ASP A 15 13.91 6.98 -3.33
CA ASP A 15 15.04 6.15 -2.94
C ASP A 15 14.72 4.66 -3.14
N ASN A 16 15.66 3.94 -3.76
CA ASN A 16 15.57 2.50 -3.98
C ASN A 16 15.85 1.68 -2.70
N LYS A 17 16.27 2.34 -1.62
CA LYS A 17 16.58 1.71 -0.34
C LYS A 17 15.55 2.13 0.69
N ASP A 18 15.17 1.19 1.56
CA ASP A 18 14.49 1.57 2.79
C ASP A 18 15.51 2.04 3.86
N GLY A 19 15.00 2.51 5.00
CA GLY A 19 15.82 3.01 6.10
C GLY A 19 16.77 1.97 6.70
N GLU A 20 16.55 0.67 6.43
CA GLU A 20 17.42 -0.43 6.86
C GLU A 20 18.45 -0.82 5.79
N GLY A 21 18.38 -0.21 4.60
CA GLY A 21 19.30 -0.45 3.49
C GLY A 21 18.93 -1.65 2.62
N ASP A 22 17.78 -2.29 2.85
CA ASP A 22 17.28 -3.36 2.00
C ASP A 22 16.72 -2.78 0.70
N SER A 23 17.03 -3.44 -0.42
CA SER A 23 16.62 -3.03 -1.75
C SER A 23 15.64 -4.06 -2.32
N GLN A 24 14.35 -3.87 -2.05
CA GLN A 24 13.30 -4.66 -2.71
C GLN A 24 13.00 -4.10 -4.10
N GLY A 25 13.88 -4.39 -5.07
CA GLY A 25 13.69 -4.00 -6.47
C GLY A 25 12.39 -4.57 -7.08
N PHE A 26 11.77 -3.82 -7.99
CA PHE A 26 10.69 -4.35 -8.84
C PHE A 26 11.21 -5.51 -9.69
N ARG A 27 10.84 -6.75 -9.34
CA ARG A 27 11.16 -7.94 -10.15
C ARG A 27 10.18 -8.18 -11.30
N ILE A 28 9.05 -7.48 -11.30
CA ILE A 28 7.95 -7.65 -12.25
C ILE A 28 7.43 -6.26 -12.63
N HIS A 29 7.10 -6.05 -13.91
CA HIS A 29 6.52 -4.81 -14.40
C HIS A 29 5.21 -4.50 -13.67
N ARG A 30 5.13 -3.33 -13.03
CA ARG A 30 3.94 -2.83 -12.36
C ARG A 30 3.56 -1.47 -12.92
N TRP A 31 2.26 -1.28 -13.12
CA TRP A 31 1.69 0.02 -13.37
C TRP A 31 1.57 0.72 -12.01
N THR A 32 2.10 1.94 -11.92
CA THR A 32 1.98 2.78 -10.73
C THR A 32 1.14 4.02 -11.09
N TYR A 33 0.49 4.61 -10.09
CA TYR A 33 -0.37 5.77 -10.29
C TYR A 33 0.44 7.06 -10.16
N ARG A 34 -0.04 8.13 -10.79
CA ARG A 34 0.57 9.47 -10.65
C ARG A 34 0.67 9.89 -9.17
N LEU A 35 -0.32 9.54 -8.34
CA LEU A 35 -0.29 9.80 -6.91
C LEU A 35 0.91 9.16 -6.23
N ALA A 36 1.22 7.91 -6.57
CA ALA A 36 2.35 7.20 -6.00
C ALA A 36 3.69 7.84 -6.41
N LEU A 37 3.83 8.24 -7.68
CA LEU A 37 5.01 8.97 -8.15
C LEU A 37 5.18 10.34 -7.48
N GLN A 38 4.09 10.98 -7.05
CA GLN A 38 4.13 12.29 -6.38
C GLN A 38 4.41 12.20 -4.88
N ARG A 39 4.09 11.08 -4.23
CA ARG A 39 4.14 10.96 -2.76
C ARG A 39 5.20 9.99 -2.24
N ALA A 40 5.56 8.97 -3.01
CA ALA A 40 6.49 7.95 -2.56
C ALA A 40 7.88 8.55 -2.33
N LYS A 41 8.46 8.28 -1.16
CA LYS A 41 9.84 8.64 -0.80
C LYS A 41 10.78 7.47 -0.96
N ASN A 42 10.28 6.25 -0.79
CA ASN A 42 11.03 5.01 -0.98
C ASN A 42 10.28 4.05 -1.90
N LEU A 43 10.97 3.00 -2.31
CA LEU A 43 10.43 1.99 -3.23
C LEU A 43 9.22 1.22 -2.68
N LYS A 44 9.18 0.98 -1.36
CA LYS A 44 8.07 0.25 -0.73
C LYS A 44 6.73 0.99 -0.89
N GLU A 45 6.77 2.31 -0.82
CA GLU A 45 5.59 3.16 -1.03
C GLU A 45 5.08 3.14 -2.48
N LEU A 46 5.93 2.82 -3.46
CA LEU A 46 5.49 2.65 -4.85
C LEU A 46 4.67 1.37 -5.08
N PHE A 47 4.65 0.44 -4.13
CA PHE A 47 3.77 -0.74 -4.17
C PHE A 47 2.32 -0.41 -3.81
N LEU A 48 2.04 0.80 -3.33
CA LEU A 48 0.68 1.28 -3.05
C LEU A 48 0.04 1.75 -4.36
N GLU A 49 -0.90 0.96 -4.86
CA GLU A 49 -1.50 1.12 -6.17
C GLU A 49 -2.86 1.83 -6.11
N THR A 50 -3.46 2.03 -4.93
CA THR A 50 -4.82 2.60 -4.82
C THR A 50 -4.89 3.74 -3.80
N GLU A 51 -5.81 4.69 -3.99
CA GLU A 51 -6.03 5.77 -3.00
C GLU A 51 -6.37 5.22 -1.60
N PRO A 52 -7.21 4.17 -1.44
CA PRO A 52 -7.48 3.58 -0.13
C PRO A 52 -6.26 2.95 0.55
N GLU A 53 -5.29 2.41 -0.21
CA GLU A 53 -4.00 1.96 0.34
C GLU A 53 -3.17 3.15 0.83
N TRP A 54 -3.10 4.24 0.06
CA TRP A 54 -2.43 5.48 0.47
C TRP A 54 -3.06 6.10 1.72
N ARG A 55 -4.40 6.06 1.82
CA ARG A 55 -5.11 6.53 3.01
C ARG A 55 -4.77 5.70 4.24
N LEU A 56 -4.76 4.38 4.12
CA LEU A 56 -4.35 3.48 5.23
C LEU A 56 -2.91 3.74 5.65
N TYR A 57 -2.01 3.94 4.69
CA TYR A 57 -0.61 4.30 4.96
C TYR A 57 -0.49 5.60 5.77
N GLU A 58 -1.19 6.67 5.34
CA GLU A 58 -1.17 7.96 6.02
C GLU A 58 -1.77 7.87 7.42
N ASP A 59 -2.88 7.15 7.57
CA ASP A 59 -3.59 6.98 8.84
C ASP A 59 -2.78 6.14 9.85
N LEU A 60 -2.13 5.05 9.41
CA LEU A 60 -1.23 4.26 10.27
C LEU A 60 -0.03 5.08 10.73
N LYS A 61 0.56 5.89 9.83
CA LYS A 61 1.64 6.82 10.20
C LYS A 61 1.17 7.89 11.18
N ALA A 62 0.00 8.48 10.95
CA ALA A 62 -0.57 9.48 11.84
C ALA A 62 -0.90 8.91 13.23
N ALA A 63 -1.29 7.64 13.30
CA ALA A 63 -1.52 6.91 14.55
C ALA A 63 -0.22 6.48 15.26
N GLY A 64 0.96 6.67 14.65
CA GLY A 64 2.24 6.24 15.21
C GLY A 64 2.41 4.71 15.26
N ILE A 65 1.67 3.97 14.44
CA ILE A 65 1.75 2.51 14.36
C ILE A 65 2.91 2.14 13.43
N SER A 66 3.83 1.32 13.92
CA SER A 66 4.91 0.76 13.09
C SER A 66 4.36 -0.37 12.21
N PHE A 67 4.70 -0.35 10.93
CA PHE A 67 4.27 -1.35 9.96
C PHE A 67 5.33 -1.53 8.87
N ASP A 68 5.31 -2.70 8.23
CA ASP A 68 6.02 -2.95 6.97
C ASP A 68 5.04 -3.09 5.81
N ILE A 69 5.52 -2.82 4.60
CA ILE A 69 4.75 -2.96 3.36
C ILE A 69 5.34 -4.12 2.57
N GLU A 70 4.54 -5.18 2.43
CA GLU A 70 4.89 -6.29 1.56
C GLU A 70 4.13 -6.23 0.23
N PRO A 71 4.83 -6.31 -0.92
CA PRO A 71 4.16 -6.34 -2.21
C PRO A 71 3.44 -7.67 -2.42
N GLY A 72 2.12 -7.65 -2.61
CA GLY A 72 1.38 -8.83 -3.04
C GLY A 72 1.68 -9.24 -4.48
N ALA A 73 1.29 -10.47 -4.84
CA ALA A 73 1.50 -11.02 -6.18
C ALA A 73 0.78 -10.19 -7.27
N VAL A 74 1.41 -10.10 -8.45
CA VAL A 74 0.81 -9.44 -9.61
C VAL A 74 -0.37 -10.27 -10.10
N LYS A 75 -1.56 -9.64 -10.17
CA LYS A 75 -2.80 -10.23 -10.66
C LYS A 75 -3.56 -9.23 -11.52
N VAL A 76 -4.39 -9.74 -12.44
CA VAL A 76 -5.33 -8.90 -13.20
C VAL A 76 -6.28 -8.24 -12.20
N ILE A 77 -6.28 -6.92 -12.18
CA ILE A 77 -7.19 -6.13 -11.34
C ILE A 77 -8.40 -5.76 -12.21
N ALA A 78 -9.61 -6.01 -11.69
CA ALA A 78 -10.83 -5.58 -12.33
C ALA A 78 -10.92 -4.05 -12.27
N SER A 79 -11.23 -3.39 -13.39
CA SER A 79 -11.20 -1.92 -13.48
C SER A 79 -12.34 -1.26 -12.69
N ASP A 80 -13.41 -1.99 -12.42
CA ASP A 80 -14.60 -1.59 -11.66
C ASP A 80 -14.46 -1.82 -10.15
N ASP A 81 -13.64 -2.78 -9.72
CA ASP A 81 -13.33 -3.05 -8.33
C ASP A 81 -11.82 -3.22 -8.08
N PRO A 82 -11.07 -2.09 -8.02
CA PRO A 82 -9.63 -2.16 -7.88
C PRO A 82 -9.23 -2.55 -6.46
N ALA A 83 -9.03 -3.85 -6.24
CA ALA A 83 -8.40 -4.36 -5.03
C ALA A 83 -6.92 -3.98 -4.97
N GLY A 84 -6.48 -3.56 -3.79
CA GLY A 84 -5.08 -3.31 -3.49
C GLY A 84 -4.27 -4.60 -3.52
N ARG A 85 -2.96 -4.47 -3.78
CA ARG A 85 -2.02 -5.60 -3.78
C ARG A 85 -1.12 -5.58 -2.56
N ALA A 86 -0.90 -4.42 -1.95
CA ALA A 86 0.00 -4.31 -0.82
C ALA A 86 -0.59 -4.98 0.42
N TRP A 87 0.27 -5.61 1.21
CA TRP A 87 -0.03 -6.03 2.56
C TRP A 87 0.67 -5.09 3.54
N PHE A 88 -0.09 -4.54 4.47
CA PHE A 88 0.44 -3.82 5.61
C PHE A 88 0.61 -4.83 6.75
N VAL A 89 1.85 -5.05 7.16
CA VAL A 89 2.18 -6.00 8.22
C VAL A 89 2.39 -5.21 9.51
N VAL A 90 1.53 -5.45 10.49
CA VAL A 90 1.54 -4.81 11.81
C VAL A 90 1.59 -5.91 12.85
N ASN A 91 2.71 -6.08 13.55
CA ASN A 91 2.91 -7.16 14.52
C ASN A 91 2.52 -8.54 13.93
N ASN A 92 1.50 -9.19 14.51
CA ASN A 92 0.99 -10.50 14.10
C ASN A 92 -0.24 -10.41 13.18
N SER A 93 -0.49 -9.22 12.64
CA SER A 93 -1.66 -8.87 11.85
C SER A 93 -1.26 -8.38 10.46
N ARG A 94 -2.08 -8.71 9.46
CA ARG A 94 -1.88 -8.32 8.07
C ARG A 94 -3.13 -7.67 7.52
N ILE A 95 -2.96 -6.51 6.89
CA ILE A 95 -4.07 -5.73 6.34
C ILE A 95 -3.92 -5.60 4.83
N GLN A 96 -5.02 -5.74 4.10
CA GLN A 96 -5.06 -5.49 2.65
C GLN A 96 -6.36 -4.84 2.25
N TYR A 97 -6.29 -3.85 1.35
CA TYR A 97 -7.47 -3.29 0.71
C TYR A 97 -8.01 -4.26 -0.36
N ARG A 98 -9.28 -4.62 -0.25
CA ARG A 98 -10.00 -5.60 -1.07
C ARG A 98 -11.12 -4.96 -1.88
N GLY A 99 -10.91 -3.72 -2.33
CA GLY A 99 -11.88 -3.05 -3.19
C GLY A 99 -13.18 -2.75 -2.44
N ILE A 100 -14.32 -3.10 -3.04
CA ILE A 100 -15.68 -2.87 -2.48
C ILE A 100 -15.84 -3.54 -1.10
N ALA A 101 -15.16 -4.66 -0.85
CA ALA A 101 -15.19 -5.33 0.45
C ALA A 101 -14.48 -4.52 1.57
N GLY A 102 -13.76 -3.46 1.23
CA GLY A 102 -13.02 -2.62 2.18
C GLY A 102 -11.67 -3.22 2.56
N TYR A 103 -11.30 -3.12 3.82
CA TYR A 103 -10.03 -3.57 4.38
C TYR A 103 -10.20 -4.93 5.06
N LEU A 104 -9.46 -5.93 4.58
CA LEU A 104 -9.29 -7.20 5.26
C LEU A 104 -8.21 -7.07 6.32
N LEU A 105 -8.52 -7.39 7.57
CA LEU A 105 -7.57 -7.60 8.66
C LEU A 105 -7.51 -9.09 8.98
N ARG A 106 -6.33 -9.69 8.79
CA ARG A 106 -6.03 -11.07 9.14
C ARG A 106 -5.06 -11.08 10.32
N ALA A 107 -5.54 -11.48 11.49
CA ALA A 107 -4.70 -11.71 12.66
C ALA A 107 -4.32 -13.19 12.75
N MET A 108 -3.15 -13.51 13.29
CA MET A 108 -2.62 -14.88 13.35
C MET A 108 -3.54 -15.88 14.08
N TYR A 109 -4.28 -15.42 15.10
CA TYR A 109 -5.10 -16.27 15.97
C TYR A 109 -6.60 -15.93 15.96
N HIS A 110 -7.04 -15.02 15.08
CA HIS A 110 -8.44 -14.61 14.99
C HIS A 110 -8.97 -14.79 13.57
N GLU A 111 -10.30 -14.83 13.46
CA GLU A 111 -10.97 -14.85 12.17
C GLU A 111 -10.70 -13.57 11.37
N ASP A 112 -10.72 -13.71 10.05
CA ASP A 112 -10.60 -12.61 9.11
C ASP A 112 -11.73 -11.59 9.35
N ARG A 113 -11.36 -10.32 9.59
CA ARG A 113 -12.32 -9.22 9.80
C ARG A 113 -12.27 -8.26 8.61
N TYR A 114 -13.43 -7.73 8.23
CA TYR A 114 -13.56 -6.72 7.18
C TYR A 114 -14.02 -5.39 7.76
N PHE A 115 -13.40 -4.31 7.30
CA PHE A 115 -13.70 -2.94 7.72
C PHE A 115 -13.92 -2.06 6.50
N SER A 116 -14.92 -1.18 6.52
CA SER A 116 -15.15 -0.24 5.42
C SER A 116 -14.28 1.01 5.49
N ARG A 117 -13.76 1.35 6.69
CA ARG A 117 -12.98 2.58 6.94
C ARG A 117 -11.67 2.26 7.63
N THR A 118 -10.64 3.04 7.33
CA THR A 118 -9.31 2.96 7.94
C THR A 118 -9.33 3.17 9.45
N ILE A 119 -10.18 4.08 9.95
CA ILE A 119 -10.31 4.34 11.38
C ILE A 119 -10.74 3.11 12.18
N ASP A 120 -11.57 2.24 11.60
CA ASP A 120 -12.03 1.03 12.27
C ASP A 120 -10.93 -0.04 12.28
N VAL A 121 -10.09 -0.09 11.25
CA VAL A 121 -8.87 -0.90 11.22
C VAL A 121 -7.92 -0.46 12.32
N ILE A 122 -7.65 0.85 12.44
CA ILE A 122 -6.75 1.39 13.47
C ILE A 122 -7.26 1.06 14.86
N ARG A 123 -8.56 1.27 15.12
CA ARG A 123 -9.18 0.92 16.40
C ARG A 123 -9.04 -0.56 16.72
N ALA A 124 -9.20 -1.44 15.73
CA ALA A 124 -9.02 -2.87 15.91
C ALA A 124 -7.56 -3.23 16.27
N LEU A 125 -6.58 -2.55 15.67
CA LEU A 125 -5.15 -2.76 15.98
C LEU A 125 -4.75 -2.20 17.34
N SER A 126 -5.37 -1.12 17.82
CA SER A 126 -5.09 -0.54 19.13
C SER A 126 -5.78 -1.25 20.30
N ALA A 127 -6.74 -2.12 20.01
CA ALA A 127 -7.47 -2.89 21.03
C ALA A 127 -6.83 -4.26 21.33
N GLU A 128 -5.82 -4.66 20.55
CA GLU A 128 -4.98 -5.86 20.74
C GLU A 128 -3.74 -5.53 21.58
#